data_AF-A0A1H8VSW2-F1
#
_entry.id   AF-A0A1H8VSW2-F1
#
_cell.length_a   1.000
_cell.length_b   1.000
_cell.length_c   1.000
_cell.angle_alpha   90.00
_cell.angle_beta   90.00
_cell.angle_gamma   90.00
#
_symmetry.space_group_name_H-M   'P 1'
#
loop_
_entity.id
_entity.type
_entity.pdbx_description
1 polymer ?
#
loop_
_entity_poly.entity_id
_entity_poly.type
_entity_poly.pdbx_seq_one_letter_code
_entity_poly.pdbx_strand_id
1 'polypeptide(L)'
;DLLAAHPAPGDVVADRGYDARAILELIAAHGGRGHIPTQRDRNVQRSVDPAIYRQRNLVERFFNKLKHFRKIATRYEKSARNYLAAVLMACSRLWARHYESAS
;
A
#
# COMPACT_ATOMS: atom_id res chain seq x y z
N ASP A 1 7.06 2.50 -13.24
CA ASP A 1 5.90 1.71 -12.80
C ASP A 1 6.19 1.20 -11.39
N LEU A 2 5.29 1.40 -10.43
CA LEU A 2 5.51 1.10 -9.00
C LEU A 2 5.71 -0.40 -8.73
N LEU A 3 5.16 -1.26 -9.59
CA LEU A 3 5.29 -2.71 -9.49
C LEU A 3 6.57 -3.24 -10.16
N ALA A 4 7.12 -2.52 -11.13
CA ALA A 4 8.37 -2.90 -11.82
C ALA A 4 9.63 -2.77 -10.93
N ALA A 5 9.54 -2.04 -9.83
CA ALA A 5 10.65 -1.84 -8.91
C ALA A 5 10.72 -2.88 -7.77
N HIS A 6 9.77 -3.83 -7.69
CA HIS A 6 9.76 -4.84 -6.63
C HIS A 6 10.67 -6.02 -7.03
N PRO A 7 11.80 -6.27 -6.32
CA PRO A 7 12.83 -7.18 -6.83
C PRO A 7 12.68 -8.64 -6.35
N ALA A 8 11.49 -9.15 -6.04
CA ALA A 8 11.34 -10.56 -5.66
C ALA A 8 9.94 -11.14 -5.93
N PRO A 9 9.86 -12.43 -6.32
CA PRO A 9 8.61 -13.18 -6.29
C PRO A 9 8.09 -13.26 -4.85
N GLY A 10 6.88 -12.75 -4.59
CA GLY A 10 6.34 -12.65 -3.24
C GLY A 10 4.82 -12.48 -3.20
N ASP A 11 4.27 -12.46 -1.98
CA ASP A 11 2.85 -12.26 -1.74
C ASP A 11 2.51 -10.77 -1.79
N VAL A 12 1.64 -10.38 -2.73
CA VAL A 12 1.18 -8.99 -2.93
C VAL A 12 -0.22 -8.86 -2.36
N VAL A 13 -0.37 -8.09 -1.29
CA VAL A 13 -1.66 -7.83 -0.63
C VAL A 13 -2.19 -6.47 -1.04
N ALA A 14 -3.45 -6.40 -1.50
CA ALA A 14 -4.09 -5.13 -1.82
C ALA A 14 -5.59 -5.15 -1.51
N ASP A 15 -6.18 -3.96 -1.46
CA ASP A 15 -7.62 -3.79 -1.26
C ASP A 15 -8.44 -4.38 -2.41
N ARG A 16 -9.68 -4.77 -2.10
CA ARG A 16 -10.69 -5.22 -3.08
C ARG A 16 -10.84 -4.29 -4.30
N GLY A 17 -10.63 -2.98 -4.13
CA GLY A 17 -10.68 -2.02 -5.24
C GLY A 17 -9.66 -2.30 -6.35
N TYR A 18 -8.61 -3.07 -6.06
CA TYR A 18 -7.58 -3.47 -7.02
C TYR A 18 -7.84 -4.84 -7.67
N ASP A 19 -9.07 -5.38 -7.59
CA ASP A 19 -9.51 -6.59 -8.31
C ASP A 19 -9.70 -6.34 -9.83
N ALA A 20 -8.68 -5.80 -10.47
CA ALA A 20 -8.58 -5.67 -11.91
C ALA A 20 -7.73 -6.80 -12.47
N ARG A 21 -8.17 -7.41 -13.58
CA ARG A 21 -7.44 -8.52 -14.23
C ARG A 21 -6.02 -8.10 -14.62
N ALA A 22 -5.87 -6.90 -15.17
CA ALA A 22 -4.57 -6.33 -15.54
C ALA A 22 -3.61 -6.22 -14.34
N ILE A 23 -4.11 -5.92 -13.13
CA ILE A 23 -3.27 -5.85 -11.93
C ILE A 23 -2.78 -7.25 -11.53
N LEU A 24 -3.67 -8.24 -11.56
CA LEU A 24 -3.31 -9.63 -11.23
C LEU A 24 -2.34 -10.22 -12.26
N GLU A 25 -2.56 -9.95 -13.56
CA GLU A 25 -1.66 -10.32 -14.64
C GLU A 25 -0.29 -9.68 -14.46
N LEU A 26 -0.23 -8.40 -14.08
CA LEU A 26 1.00 -7.69 -13.81
C LEU A 26 1.77 -8.28 -12.61
N ILE A 27 1.06 -8.62 -11.53
CA ILE A 27 1.63 -9.30 -10.35
C ILE A 27 2.21 -10.65 -10.77
N ALA A 28 1.47 -11.44 -11.53
CA ALA A 28 1.91 -12.75 -12.00
C ALA A 28 3.11 -12.67 -12.95
N ALA A 29 3.12 -11.68 -13.86
CA ALA A 29 4.24 -11.44 -14.79
C ALA A 29 5.56 -11.09 -14.06
N HIS A 30 5.47 -10.53 -12.86
CA HIS A 30 6.63 -10.25 -12.00
C HIS A 30 6.93 -11.39 -11.00
N GLY A 31 6.28 -12.56 -11.16
CA GLY A 31 6.49 -13.74 -10.29
C GLY A 31 5.81 -13.66 -8.93
N GLY A 32 4.91 -12.69 -8.71
CA GLY A 32 4.19 -12.51 -7.45
C GLY A 32 2.86 -13.28 -7.39
N ARG A 33 2.29 -13.36 -6.18
CA ARG A 33 0.94 -13.90 -5.92
C ARG A 33 0.03 -12.80 -5.38
N GLY A 34 -1.06 -12.52 -6.10
CA GLY A 34 -2.03 -11.48 -5.71
C GLY A 34 -3.03 -11.98 -4.66
N HIS A 35 -2.93 -11.47 -3.45
CA HIS A 35 -3.88 -11.66 -2.34
C HIS A 35 -4.87 -10.51 -2.28
N ILE A 36 -5.70 -10.42 -3.33
CA ILE A 36 -6.67 -9.34 -3.52
C ILE A 36 -8.07 -9.94 -3.48
N PRO A 37 -8.92 -9.56 -2.48
CA PRO A 37 -10.29 -10.05 -2.42
C PRO A 37 -11.06 -9.67 -3.67
N THR A 38 -11.88 -10.58 -4.16
CA THR A 38 -12.76 -10.30 -5.30
C THR A 38 -13.78 -9.22 -4.99
N GLN A 39 -14.13 -8.43 -6.01
CA GLN A 39 -15.28 -7.55 -5.96
C GLN A 39 -16.58 -8.35 -5.85
N ARG A 40 -17.58 -7.77 -5.19
CA ARG A 40 -18.82 -8.48 -4.81
C ARG A 40 -19.68 -8.88 -6.02
N ASP A 41 -19.54 -8.16 -7.12
CA ASP A 41 -20.26 -8.31 -8.39
C ASP A 41 -19.62 -9.35 -9.33
N ARG A 42 -18.43 -9.89 -8.99
CA ARG A 42 -17.79 -10.97 -9.75
C ARG A 42 -18.57 -12.28 -9.59
N ASN A 43 -18.84 -12.94 -10.71
CA ASN A 43 -19.48 -14.26 -10.74
C ASN A 43 -18.59 -15.32 -10.03
N VAL A 44 -17.28 -15.29 -10.30
CA VAL A 44 -16.31 -16.17 -9.63
C VAL A 44 -15.65 -15.42 -8.48
N GLN A 45 -15.89 -15.88 -7.26
CA GLN A 45 -15.27 -15.36 -6.04
C GLN A 45 -13.98 -16.15 -5.74
N ARG A 46 -12.88 -15.45 -5.49
CA ARG A 46 -11.61 -16.06 -5.07
C ARG A 46 -11.45 -15.89 -3.57
N SER A 47 -11.08 -16.96 -2.88
CA SER A 47 -10.68 -16.87 -1.48
C SER A 47 -9.27 -16.30 -1.37
N VAL A 48 -9.05 -15.50 -0.32
CA VAL A 48 -7.73 -15.02 0.07
C VAL A 48 -7.52 -15.46 1.51
N ASP A 49 -6.31 -15.95 1.82
CA ASP A 49 -5.97 -16.34 3.19
C ASP A 49 -6.16 -15.14 4.14
N PRO A 50 -7.03 -15.25 5.16
CA PRO A 50 -7.26 -14.17 6.12
C PRO A 50 -6.01 -13.75 6.91
N ALA A 51 -5.04 -14.63 7.12
CA ALA A 51 -3.79 -14.32 7.81
C ALA A 51 -2.90 -13.43 6.94
N ILE A 52 -2.77 -13.75 5.65
CA ILE A 52 -2.01 -12.95 4.68
C ILE A 52 -2.73 -11.60 4.47
N TYR A 53 -4.05 -11.61 4.25
CA TYR A 53 -4.80 -10.38 4.03
C TYR A 53 -4.73 -9.41 5.22
N ARG A 54 -4.63 -9.92 6.45
CA ARG A 54 -4.44 -9.10 7.67
C ARG A 54 -3.16 -8.26 7.65
N GLN A 55 -2.13 -8.63 6.88
CA GLN A 55 -0.89 -7.86 6.79
C GLN A 55 -1.11 -6.46 6.18
N ARG A 56 -2.19 -6.25 5.40
CA ARG A 56 -2.58 -4.93 4.88
C ARG A 56 -2.70 -3.86 5.99
N ASN A 57 -3.12 -4.26 7.20
CA ASN A 57 -3.30 -3.34 8.33
C ASN A 57 -2.00 -2.59 8.70
N LEU A 58 -0.82 -3.15 8.42
CA LEU A 58 0.45 -2.44 8.63
C LEU A 58 0.54 -1.18 7.75
N VAL A 59 0.19 -1.31 6.47
CA VAL A 59 0.16 -0.23 5.50
C VAL A 59 -0.94 0.78 5.85
N GLU A 60 -2.12 0.32 6.25
CA GLU A 60 -3.21 1.20 6.67
C GLU A 60 -2.85 2.04 7.89
N ARG A 61 -2.25 1.43 8.91
CA ARG A 61 -1.77 2.14 10.10
C ARG A 61 -0.72 3.19 9.74
N PHE A 62 0.16 2.88 8.80
CA PHE A 62 1.14 3.83 8.30
C PHE A 62 0.47 5.03 7.61
N PHE A 63 -0.45 4.82 6.67
CA PHE A 63 -1.19 5.91 6.04
C PHE A 63 -2.07 6.70 7.01
N ASN A 64 -2.63 6.05 8.04
CA ASN A 64 -3.35 6.73 9.10
C ASN A 64 -2.45 7.71 9.86
N LYS A 65 -1.22 7.29 10.21
CA LYS A 65 -0.22 8.18 10.81
C LYS A 65 0.17 9.33 9.88
N LEU A 66 0.30 9.10 8.57
CA LEU A 66 0.55 10.16 7.60
C LEU A 66 -0.60 11.18 7.53
N LYS A 67 -1.84 10.73 7.71
CA LYS A 67 -3.01 11.61 7.74
C LYS A 67 -3.10 12.51 8.98
N HIS A 68 -2.31 12.26 10.03
CA HIS A 68 -2.19 13.21 11.14
C HIS A 68 -1.53 14.53 10.71
N PHE A 69 -0.73 14.51 9.64
CA PHE A 69 -0.14 15.72 9.07
C PHE A 69 -1.16 16.40 8.15
N ARG A 70 -1.79 17.47 8.64
CA ARG A 70 -2.88 18.18 7.94
C ARG A 70 -2.56 18.50 6.47
N LYS A 71 -1.35 18.95 6.16
CA LYS A 71 -0.90 19.27 4.79
C LYS A 71 -0.93 18.07 3.84
N ILE A 72 -0.63 16.86 4.35
CA ILE A 72 -0.64 15.62 3.58
C ILE A 72 -2.08 15.13 3.41
N ALA A 73 -2.86 15.11 4.49
CA ALA A 73 -4.22 14.57 4.49
C ALA A 73 -5.16 15.28 3.50
N THR A 74 -5.00 16.59 3.37
CA THR A 74 -5.82 17.46 2.53
C THR A 74 -5.22 17.68 1.14
N ARG A 75 -3.99 17.20 0.90
CA ARG A 75 -3.25 17.40 -0.35
C ARG A 75 -3.14 18.88 -0.76
N TYR A 76 -2.84 19.76 0.21
CA TYR A 76 -2.76 21.22 -0.03
C TYR A 76 -1.64 21.64 -0.98
N GLU A 77 -0.58 20.85 -1.09
CA GLU A 77 0.56 21.18 -1.95
C GLU A 77 0.17 21.13 -3.44
N LYS A 78 0.26 22.27 -4.13
CA LYS A 78 -0.09 22.40 -5.55
C LYS A 78 0.87 21.64 -6.47
N SER A 79 2.15 21.60 -6.10
CA SER A 79 3.19 20.91 -6.87
C SER A 79 3.39 19.49 -6.37
N ALA A 80 3.46 18.53 -7.30
CA ALA A 80 3.77 17.13 -6.99
C ALA A 80 5.10 16.98 -6.24
N ARG A 81 6.10 17.83 -6.57
CA ARG A 81 7.39 17.84 -5.88
C ARG A 81 7.25 18.24 -4.41
N ASN A 82 6.48 19.28 -4.12
CA ASN A 82 6.27 19.75 -2.75
C ASN A 82 5.45 18.75 -1.94
N TYR A 83 4.43 18.16 -2.56
CA TYR A 83 3.65 17.10 -1.92
C TYR A 83 4.53 15.90 -1.56
N LEU A 84 5.39 15.45 -2.50
CA LEU A 84 6.33 14.37 -2.25
C LEU A 84 7.32 14.73 -1.14
N ALA A 85 7.87 15.95 -1.14
CA ALA A 85 8.77 16.41 -0.08
C ALA A 85 8.08 16.39 1.30
N ALA A 86 6.81 16.84 1.37
CA ALA A 86 6.04 16.78 2.61
C ALA A 86 5.82 15.34 3.09
N VAL A 87 5.48 14.42 2.18
CA VAL A 87 5.36 12.99 2.49
C VAL A 87 6.68 12.42 3.00
N LEU A 88 7.80 12.67 2.31
CA LEU A 88 9.12 12.18 2.72
C LEU A 88 9.52 12.71 4.10
N MET A 89 9.31 14.00 4.40
CA MET A 89 9.56 14.56 5.73
C MET A 89 8.73 13.89 6.82
N ALA A 90 7.44 13.64 6.57
CA ALA A 90 6.58 12.93 7.50
C ALA A 90 7.02 11.48 7.71
N CYS A 91 7.42 10.77 6.64
CA CYS A 91 7.99 9.43 6.72
C CYS A 91 9.25 9.40 7.60
N SER A 92 10.20 10.31 7.35
CA SER A 92 11.43 10.42 8.15
C SER A 92 11.12 10.67 9.63
N ARG A 93 10.13 11.52 9.94
CA ARG A 93 9.71 11.76 11.33
C ARG A 93 9.07 10.52 11.96
N LEU A 94 8.21 9.79 11.24
CA LEU A 94 7.60 8.56 11.74
C LEU A 94 8.64 7.46 11.99
N TRP A 95 9.66 7.38 11.12
CA TRP A 95 10.79 6.47 11.26
C TRP A 95 11.61 6.79 12.51
N ALA A 96 12.02 8.05 12.70
CA ALA A 96 12.78 8.47 13.88
C ALA A 96 12.05 8.14 15.20
N ARG A 97 10.73 8.42 15.27
CA ARG A 97 9.91 8.06 16.44
C ARG A 97 9.92 6.57 16.75
N HIS A 98 9.92 5.74 15.71
CA HIS A 98 9.93 4.29 15.89
C HIS A 98 11.24 3.82 16.53
N TYR A 99 12.38 4.38 16.11
CA TYR A 99 13.68 4.10 16.72
C TYR A 99 13.79 4.62 18.16
N GLU A 100 13.34 5.86 18.40
CA GLU A 100 13.30 6.47 19.74
C GLU A 100 12.46 5.66 20.73
N SER A 101 11.40 4.97 20.26
CA SER A 101 10.51 4.18 21.12
C SER A 101 10.95 2.72 21.28
N ALA A 102 11.92 2.27 20.47
CA ALA A 102 12.45 0.91 20.47
C ALA A 102 13.81 0.81 21.18
N SER A 103 14.38 1.95 21.58
CA SER A 103 15.56 2.07 22.46
C SER A 103 15.09 2.30 23.90
#